data_AF-A0A6G0SVF8-F1
#
_entry.id   AF-A0A6G0SVF8-F1
#
_cell.length_a   1.000
_cell.length_b   1.000
_cell.length_c   1.000
_cell.angle_alpha   90.00
_cell.angle_beta   90.00
_cell.angle_gamma   90.00
#
_symmetry.space_group_name_H-M   'P 1'
#
loop_
_entity.id
_entity.type
_entity.pdbx_description
1 polymer ?
#
loop_
_entity_poly.entity_id
_entity_poly.type
_entity_poly.pdbx_seq_one_letter_code
_entity_poly.pdbx_strand_id
1 'polypeptide(L)'
;MIEDGASWKVFKSTLNIKQKKQIQKNFLIQKNCKPELNNIKAKISQVSSVTLNELLQKFNLPGCQSNLVNEIFNAAKVTFKNRRRYSDNWILLCLILQIRSLSGYRFLRNQNILPLPCIKTVRNDNQRKEILLLNEVYLRSSISVNSRTLSYTGLEDFGGELPSRDTQKADHGLVFMWSSLADNFTQPIAVFASKGPIKGMDLTKLVVKAIMLLEDAGAQVLGLTTDGASTNRTMWNNLDISGKIGNTNNFFCNPFDEARKVFVFSDTPYTLSH
;
A
#
# COMPACT_ATOMS: atom_id res chain seq x y z
N MET A 1 54.78 29.61 -30.51
CA MET A 1 53.58 28.98 -29.91
C MET A 1 53.28 29.59 -28.54
N ILE A 2 53.09 30.92 -28.47
CA ILE A 2 52.73 31.62 -27.23
C ILE A 2 51.61 32.62 -27.58
N GLU A 3 50.42 32.11 -27.89
CA GLU A 3 49.21 32.95 -28.05
C GLU A 3 48.00 32.43 -27.26
N ASP A 4 47.99 31.16 -26.81
CA ASP A 4 46.80 30.53 -26.23
C ASP A 4 46.47 30.94 -24.79
N GLY A 5 47.46 31.38 -24.01
CA GLY A 5 47.28 31.72 -22.59
C GLY A 5 46.49 33.02 -22.35
N ALA A 6 46.61 33.99 -23.25
CA ALA A 6 45.85 35.24 -23.20
C ALA A 6 44.39 35.02 -23.63
N SER A 7 44.17 34.21 -24.66
CA SER A 7 42.84 33.86 -25.18
C SER A 7 41.98 33.13 -24.14
N TRP A 8 42.55 32.17 -23.40
CA TRP A 8 41.82 31.43 -22.36
C TRP A 8 41.40 32.29 -21.15
N LYS A 9 42.26 33.23 -20.73
CA LYS A 9 41.93 34.16 -19.64
C LYS A 9 40.81 35.11 -20.06
N VAL A 10 40.86 35.63 -21.29
CA VAL A 10 39.79 36.47 -21.85
C VAL A 10 38.49 35.67 -21.91
N PHE A 11 38.48 34.46 -22.49
CA PHE A 11 37.29 33.61 -22.59
C PHE A 11 36.62 33.31 -21.23
N LYS A 12 37.39 32.94 -20.20
CA LYS A 12 36.87 32.76 -18.83
C LYS A 12 36.27 34.04 -18.25
N SER A 13 36.89 35.19 -18.50
CA SER A 13 36.36 36.49 -18.05
C SER A 13 35.03 36.82 -18.71
N THR A 14 34.88 36.56 -20.02
CA THR A 14 33.64 36.79 -20.77
C THR A 14 32.52 35.87 -20.33
N LEU A 15 32.82 34.59 -20.03
CA LEU A 15 31.88 33.63 -19.43
C LEU A 15 31.37 34.10 -18.07
N ASN A 16 32.26 34.55 -17.19
CA ASN A 16 31.88 35.10 -15.89
C ASN A 16 31.03 36.38 -16.01
N ILE A 17 31.33 37.25 -16.98
CA ILE A 17 30.52 38.46 -17.25
C ILE A 17 29.13 38.06 -17.78
N LYS A 18 29.04 37.09 -18.70
CA LYS A 18 27.76 36.57 -19.19
C LYS A 18 26.92 35.95 -18.07
N GLN A 19 27.52 35.14 -17.20
CA GLN A 19 26.84 34.58 -16.02
C GLN A 19 26.35 35.69 -15.06
N LYS A 20 27.18 36.71 -14.77
CA LYS A 20 26.76 37.86 -13.95
C LYS A 20 25.59 38.63 -14.56
N LYS A 21 25.61 38.86 -15.89
CA LYS A 21 24.49 39.51 -16.61
C LYS A 21 23.22 38.66 -16.56
N GLN A 22 23.33 37.34 -16.70
CA GLN A 22 22.19 36.40 -16.58
C GLN A 22 21.57 36.47 -15.16
N ILE A 23 22.41 36.48 -14.12
CA ILE A 23 21.98 36.59 -12.72
C ILE A 23 21.26 37.92 -12.46
N GLN A 24 21.80 39.03 -12.98
CA GLN A 24 21.16 40.35 -12.89
C GLN A 24 19.81 40.40 -13.60
N LYS A 25 19.71 39.82 -14.81
CA LYS A 25 18.45 39.73 -15.56
C LYS A 25 17.41 38.90 -14.79
N ASN A 26 17.82 37.75 -14.24
CA ASN A 26 16.95 36.91 -13.41
C ASN A 26 16.49 37.63 -12.14
N PHE A 27 17.36 38.43 -11.52
CA PHE A 27 17.02 39.23 -10.35
C PHE A 27 15.96 40.29 -10.66
N LEU A 28 16.09 40.99 -11.79
CA LEU A 28 15.11 41.98 -12.26
C LEU A 28 13.74 41.33 -12.54
N ILE A 29 13.72 40.18 -13.23
CA ILE A 29 12.50 39.43 -13.49
C ILE A 29 11.84 38.97 -12.18
N GLN A 30 12.62 38.45 -11.22
CA GLN A 30 12.10 38.07 -9.91
C GLN A 30 11.53 39.26 -9.11
N LYS A 31 12.16 40.44 -9.20
CA LYS A 31 11.68 41.66 -8.54
C LYS A 31 10.31 42.08 -9.07
N ASN A 32 10.09 41.93 -10.38
CA ASN A 32 8.82 42.29 -11.01
C ASN A 32 7.70 41.27 -10.75
N CYS A 33 7.99 39.96 -10.66
CA CYS A 33 6.96 38.94 -10.41
C CYS A 33 6.60 38.73 -8.92
N LYS A 34 7.51 39.06 -7.98
CA LYS A 34 7.26 38.97 -6.53
C LYS A 34 6.00 39.70 -6.04
N PRO A 35 5.68 40.94 -6.47
CA PRO A 35 4.49 41.65 -5.98
C PRO A 35 3.18 40.96 -6.37
N GLU A 36 3.04 40.48 -7.61
CA GLU A 36 1.85 39.72 -8.04
C GLU A 36 1.67 38.44 -7.21
N LEU A 37 2.76 37.73 -6.96
CA LEU A 37 2.75 36.51 -6.15
C LEU A 37 2.34 36.79 -4.69
N ASN A 38 2.77 37.92 -4.13
CA ASN A 38 2.36 38.34 -2.79
C ASN A 38 0.88 38.74 -2.73
N ASN A 39 0.36 39.38 -3.76
CA ASN A 39 -1.06 39.71 -3.88
C ASN A 39 -1.92 38.43 -3.94
N ILE A 40 -1.53 37.45 -4.75
CA ILE A 40 -2.21 36.14 -4.83
C ILE A 40 -2.19 35.43 -3.48
N LYS A 41 -1.05 35.43 -2.76
CA LYS A 41 -0.96 34.86 -1.41
C LYS A 41 -1.90 35.54 -0.41
N ALA A 42 -2.00 36.86 -0.44
CA ALA A 42 -2.91 37.61 0.43
C ALA A 42 -4.38 37.27 0.14
N LYS A 43 -4.75 37.15 -1.14
CA LYS A 43 -6.09 36.68 -1.54
C LYS A 43 -6.38 35.28 -0.99
N ILE A 44 -5.45 34.34 -1.15
CA ILE A 44 -5.61 32.95 -0.66
C ILE A 44 -5.74 32.89 0.87
N SER A 45 -5.02 33.73 1.61
CA SER A 45 -5.16 33.78 3.07
C SER A 45 -6.52 34.28 3.56
N GLN A 46 -7.20 35.11 2.77
CA GLN A 46 -8.51 35.68 3.10
C GLN A 46 -9.67 34.72 2.77
N VAL A 47 -9.45 33.72 1.91
CA VAL A 47 -10.49 32.74 1.54
C VAL A 47 -10.82 31.86 2.75
N SER A 48 -12.04 31.98 3.28
CA SER A 48 -12.54 31.16 4.38
C SER A 48 -12.89 29.73 3.93
N SER A 49 -12.96 28.77 4.87
CA SER A 49 -13.40 27.40 4.60
C SER A 49 -14.88 27.33 4.17
N VAL A 50 -15.70 28.28 4.62
CA VAL A 50 -17.14 28.35 4.30
C VAL A 50 -17.35 28.69 2.83
N THR A 51 -16.64 29.71 2.34
CA THR A 51 -16.70 30.15 0.94
C THR A 51 -16.22 29.06 -0.03
N LEU A 52 -15.26 28.23 0.40
CA LEU A 52 -14.80 27.08 -0.38
C LEU A 52 -15.87 26.00 -0.50
N ASN A 53 -16.53 25.65 0.61
CA ASN A 53 -17.58 24.63 0.59
C ASN A 53 -18.79 25.05 -0.26
N GLU A 54 -19.16 26.34 -0.23
CA GLU A 54 -20.20 26.91 -1.10
C GLU A 54 -19.84 26.82 -2.59
N LEU A 55 -18.58 27.11 -2.95
CA LEU A 55 -18.09 26.95 -4.32
C LEU A 55 -18.06 25.48 -4.74
N LEU A 56 -17.60 24.58 -3.86
CA LEU A 56 -17.56 23.15 -4.14
C LEU A 56 -18.97 22.56 -4.35
N GLN A 57 -19.97 23.01 -3.57
CA GLN A 57 -21.38 22.65 -3.78
C GLN A 57 -21.91 23.21 -5.10
N LYS A 58 -21.58 24.47 -5.44
CA LYS A 58 -22.02 25.10 -6.69
C LYS A 58 -21.50 24.39 -7.94
N PHE A 59 -20.28 23.83 -7.90
CA PHE A 59 -19.67 23.11 -9.02
C PHE A 59 -19.97 21.60 -9.03
N ASN A 60 -20.73 21.08 -8.06
CA ASN A 60 -21.13 19.67 -7.95
C ASN A 60 -19.96 18.68 -8.11
N LEU A 61 -18.83 18.96 -7.46
CA LEU A 61 -17.60 18.17 -7.60
C LEU A 61 -17.68 16.83 -6.85
N PRO A 62 -17.15 15.73 -7.41
CA PRO A 62 -17.01 14.46 -6.72
C PRO A 62 -16.21 14.60 -5.41
N GLY A 63 -16.59 13.86 -4.36
CA GLY A 63 -15.97 13.96 -3.03
C GLY A 63 -14.44 13.85 -3.02
N CYS A 64 -13.86 13.00 -3.89
CA CYS A 64 -12.41 12.86 -4.04
C CYS A 64 -11.73 14.16 -4.54
N GLN A 65 -12.37 14.87 -5.47
CA GLN A 65 -11.85 16.13 -6.01
C GLN A 65 -12.01 17.26 -4.99
N SER A 66 -13.12 17.29 -4.26
CA SER A 66 -13.36 18.25 -3.17
C SER A 66 -12.31 18.12 -2.07
N ASN A 67 -11.96 16.89 -1.68
CA ASN A 67 -10.88 16.62 -0.71
C ASN A 67 -9.52 17.11 -1.22
N LEU A 68 -9.19 16.84 -2.49
CA LEU A 68 -7.96 17.34 -3.12
C LEU A 68 -7.88 18.86 -3.08
N VAL A 69 -8.94 19.56 -3.47
CA VAL A 69 -8.99 21.03 -3.49
C VAL A 69 -8.84 21.58 -2.07
N ASN A 70 -9.58 21.03 -1.10
CA ASN A 70 -9.47 21.43 0.30
C ASN A 70 -8.04 21.27 0.83
N GLU A 71 -7.36 20.18 0.50
CA GLU A 71 -5.97 19.95 0.91
C GLU A 71 -4.99 20.91 0.23
N ILE A 72 -5.20 21.28 -1.05
CA ILE A 72 -4.40 22.31 -1.75
C ILE A 72 -4.52 23.66 -1.04
N PHE A 73 -5.75 24.08 -0.71
CA PHE A 73 -5.98 25.35 -0.02
C PHE A 73 -5.43 25.33 1.41
N ASN A 74 -5.61 24.23 2.15
CA ASN A 74 -5.03 24.08 3.48
C ASN A 74 -3.50 24.13 3.42
N ALA A 75 -2.89 23.46 2.44
CA ALA A 75 -1.45 23.47 2.25
C ALA A 75 -0.90 24.87 1.89
N ALA A 76 -1.69 25.68 1.17
CA ALA A 76 -1.34 27.05 0.80
C ALA A 76 -1.41 28.03 1.99
N LYS A 77 -2.31 27.78 2.96
CA LYS A 77 -2.45 28.61 4.17
C LYS A 77 -1.32 28.40 5.18
N VAL A 78 -0.72 27.21 5.23
CA VAL A 78 0.32 26.88 6.21
C VAL A 78 1.68 27.44 5.81
N THR A 79 2.33 28.15 6.73
CA THR A 79 3.64 28.78 6.54
C THR A 79 4.81 27.78 6.53
N PHE A 80 4.73 26.70 7.32
CA PHE A 80 5.79 25.69 7.44
C PHE A 80 5.36 24.32 6.90
N LYS A 81 6.12 23.75 5.96
CA LYS A 81 5.82 22.44 5.34
C LYS A 81 5.73 21.28 6.36
N ASN A 82 6.45 21.35 7.48
CA ASN A 82 6.56 20.27 8.45
C ASN A 82 5.43 20.20 9.50
N ARG A 83 4.53 21.19 9.56
CA ARG A 83 3.43 21.22 10.55
C ARG A 83 2.06 20.88 9.94
N ARG A 84 2.05 20.25 8.76
CA ARG A 84 0.81 19.87 8.09
C ARG A 84 0.24 18.62 8.75
N ARG A 85 -1.03 18.71 9.13
CA ARG A 85 -1.84 17.54 9.49
C ARG A 85 -2.63 17.15 8.25
N TYR A 86 -2.77 15.84 8.05
CA TYR A 86 -3.47 15.28 6.92
C TYR A 86 -4.73 14.60 7.42
N SER A 87 -5.82 14.71 6.66
CA SER A 87 -7.04 13.95 6.92
C SER A 87 -6.83 12.47 6.57
N ASP A 88 -7.53 11.56 7.27
CA ASP A 88 -7.42 10.11 7.01
C ASP A 88 -7.79 9.76 5.56
N ASN A 89 -8.81 10.43 5.01
CA ASN A 89 -9.22 10.28 3.61
C ASN A 89 -8.10 10.67 2.64
N TRP A 90 -7.34 11.72 2.96
CA TRP A 90 -6.21 12.15 2.13
C TRP A 90 -5.03 11.19 2.22
N ILE A 91 -4.74 10.65 3.42
CA ILE A 91 -3.71 9.62 3.61
C ILE A 91 -4.07 8.37 2.80
N LEU A 92 -5.33 7.94 2.84
CA LEU A 92 -5.82 6.79 2.07
C LEU A 92 -5.66 7.01 0.55
N LEU A 93 -6.02 8.20 0.06
CA LEU A 93 -5.83 8.53 -1.36
C LEU A 93 -4.33 8.53 -1.74
N CYS A 94 -3.47 9.06 -0.88
CA CYS A 94 -2.02 9.04 -1.07
C CYS A 94 -1.46 7.60 -1.10
N LEU A 95 -1.99 6.72 -0.25
CA LEU A 95 -1.64 5.30 -0.23
C LEU A 95 -2.06 4.60 -1.53
N ILE A 96 -3.30 4.81 -2.00
CA ILE A 96 -3.77 4.26 -3.29
C ILE A 96 -2.89 4.74 -4.45
N LEU A 97 -2.53 6.03 -4.45
CA LEU A 97 -1.67 6.60 -5.48
C LEU A 97 -0.25 5.98 -5.43
N GLN A 98 0.26 5.73 -4.23
CA GLN A 98 1.56 5.07 -4.02
C GLN A 98 1.55 3.62 -4.51
N ILE A 99 0.47 2.86 -4.22
CA ILE A 99 0.28 1.48 -4.68
C ILE A 99 0.24 1.43 -6.21
N ARG A 100 -0.48 2.37 -6.85
CA ARG A 100 -0.56 2.45 -8.31
C ARG A 100 0.76 2.85 -8.96
N SER A 101 1.47 3.82 -8.39
CA SER A 101 2.76 4.26 -8.93
C SER A 101 3.59 5.02 -7.89
N LEU A 102 4.60 4.33 -7.35
CA LEU A 102 5.58 4.96 -6.46
C LEU A 102 6.39 6.06 -7.18
N SER A 103 6.72 5.86 -8.46
CA SER A 103 7.46 6.83 -9.26
C SER A 103 6.64 8.09 -9.53
N GLY A 104 5.36 7.94 -9.90
CA GLY A 104 4.43 9.04 -10.07
C GLY A 104 4.23 9.84 -8.79
N TYR A 105 4.06 9.15 -7.65
CA TYR A 105 3.95 9.79 -6.34
C TYR A 105 5.20 10.62 -6.01
N ARG A 106 6.41 10.06 -6.21
CA ARG A 106 7.68 10.76 -5.99
C ARG A 106 7.83 11.97 -6.92
N PHE A 107 7.45 11.84 -8.19
CA PHE A 107 7.51 12.93 -9.15
C PHE A 107 6.62 14.10 -8.73
N LEU A 108 5.33 13.83 -8.46
CA LEU A 108 4.37 14.85 -8.04
C LEU A 108 4.80 15.58 -6.75
N ARG A 109 5.37 14.83 -5.81
CA ARG A 109 5.87 15.38 -4.54
C ARG A 109 7.16 16.20 -4.74
N ASN A 110 8.14 15.66 -5.45
CA ASN A 110 9.46 16.29 -5.61
C ASN A 110 9.36 17.60 -6.42
N GLN A 111 8.47 17.64 -7.41
CA GLN A 111 8.17 18.85 -8.18
C GLN A 111 7.23 19.81 -7.45
N ASN A 112 6.80 19.49 -6.22
CA ASN A 112 5.82 20.26 -5.44
C ASN A 112 4.51 20.57 -6.22
N ILE A 113 4.08 19.67 -7.11
CA ILE A 113 2.85 19.82 -7.89
C ILE A 113 1.63 19.65 -6.98
N LEU A 114 1.68 18.67 -6.08
CA LEU A 114 0.64 18.42 -5.07
C LEU A 114 1.24 18.43 -3.65
N PRO A 115 0.47 18.84 -2.63
CA PRO A 115 0.93 18.89 -1.25
C PRO A 115 0.93 17.50 -0.59
N LEU A 116 1.69 16.57 -1.16
CA LEU A 116 1.72 15.17 -0.73
C LEU A 116 2.57 14.97 0.54
N PRO A 117 2.13 14.12 1.49
CA PRO A 117 2.91 13.71 2.65
C PRO A 117 4.22 13.01 2.26
N CYS A 118 5.16 12.97 3.20
CA CYS A 118 6.33 12.11 3.05
C CYS A 118 5.89 10.65 3.01
N ILE A 119 6.59 9.82 2.22
CA ILE A 119 6.33 8.37 2.15
C ILE A 119 6.38 7.77 3.56
N LYS A 120 7.31 8.20 4.42
CA LYS A 120 7.38 7.77 5.82
C LYS A 120 6.10 8.09 6.61
N THR A 121 5.51 9.26 6.39
CA THR A 121 4.27 9.69 7.06
C THR A 121 3.09 8.83 6.62
N VAL A 122 2.96 8.54 5.31
CA VAL A 122 1.92 7.63 4.80
C VAL A 122 2.11 6.21 5.31
N ARG A 123 3.36 5.77 5.45
CA ARG A 123 3.71 4.42 5.90
C ARG A 123 3.47 4.23 7.40
N ASN A 124 3.87 5.15 8.27
CA ASN A 124 3.78 4.95 9.73
C ASN A 124 2.37 4.55 10.20
N ASP A 125 1.32 5.18 9.65
CA ASP A 125 -0.07 4.90 10.05
C ASP A 125 -0.63 3.61 9.42
N ASN A 126 0.01 3.11 8.36
CA ASN A 126 -0.48 1.99 7.56
C ASN A 126 0.48 0.79 7.53
N GLN A 127 1.63 0.87 8.20
CA GLN A 127 2.66 -0.18 8.21
C GLN A 127 2.16 -1.48 8.83
N ARG A 128 1.22 -1.37 9.77
CA ARG A 128 0.59 -2.52 10.43
C ARG A 128 -0.50 -3.16 9.58
N LYS A 129 -0.97 -2.50 8.51
CA LYS A 129 -2.10 -2.99 7.70
C LYS A 129 -1.60 -4.01 6.68
N GLU A 130 -2.15 -5.20 6.78
CA GLU A 130 -1.65 -6.37 6.04
C GLU A 130 -2.80 -7.16 5.41
N ILE A 131 -2.44 -7.95 4.40
CA ILE A 131 -3.32 -8.93 3.76
C ILE A 131 -2.72 -10.31 3.98
N LEU A 132 -3.55 -11.25 4.41
CA LEU A 132 -3.22 -12.66 4.50
C LEU A 132 -3.49 -13.34 3.15
N LEU A 133 -2.48 -13.97 2.57
CA LEU A 133 -2.58 -14.73 1.33
C LEU A 133 -2.56 -16.22 1.66
N LEU A 134 -3.52 -16.96 1.11
CA LEU A 134 -3.59 -18.40 1.21
C LEU A 134 -3.41 -19.02 -0.18
N ASN A 135 -2.49 -19.98 -0.31
CA ASN A 135 -2.37 -20.76 -1.52
C ASN A 135 -2.05 -22.22 -1.22
N GLU A 136 -2.48 -23.12 -2.10
CA GLU A 136 -2.20 -24.54 -2.04
C GLU A 136 -1.35 -24.96 -3.24
N VAL A 137 -0.25 -25.66 -2.97
CA VAL A 137 0.73 -26.05 -3.99
C VAL A 137 0.86 -27.57 -4.03
N TYR A 138 0.85 -28.15 -5.23
CA TYR A 138 1.12 -29.58 -5.41
C TYR A 138 2.59 -29.90 -5.12
N LEU A 139 2.82 -30.89 -4.26
CA LEU A 139 4.12 -31.39 -3.87
C LEU A 139 4.40 -32.76 -4.51
N ARG A 140 5.67 -33.03 -4.81
CA ARG A 140 6.09 -34.37 -5.20
C ARG A 140 6.14 -35.27 -3.96
N SER A 141 5.23 -36.23 -3.89
CA SER A 141 5.19 -37.20 -2.80
C SER A 141 6.49 -38.02 -2.76
N SER A 142 7.29 -37.81 -1.73
CA SER A 142 8.51 -38.56 -1.45
C SER A 142 8.77 -38.56 0.05
N ILE A 143 9.41 -39.60 0.56
CA ILE A 143 9.85 -39.63 1.95
C ILE A 143 11.36 -39.52 1.94
N SER A 144 11.90 -38.61 2.73
CA SER A 144 13.33 -38.51 2.99
C SER A 144 13.61 -38.69 4.48
N VAL A 145 14.71 -39.38 4.78
CA VAL A 145 15.15 -39.62 6.15
C VAL A 145 16.38 -38.77 6.40
N ASN A 146 16.31 -37.88 7.38
CA ASN A 146 17.48 -37.17 7.85
C ASN A 146 18.16 -37.97 8.97
N SER A 147 19.25 -38.65 8.62
CA SER A 147 20.00 -39.51 9.57
C SER A 147 20.67 -38.71 10.70
N ARG A 148 20.87 -37.39 10.55
CA ARG A 148 21.49 -36.54 11.58
C ARG A 148 20.50 -36.14 12.67
N THR A 149 19.26 -35.81 12.29
CA THR A 149 18.20 -35.40 13.22
C THR A 149 17.26 -36.54 13.57
N LEU A 150 17.45 -37.73 12.97
CA LEU A 150 16.56 -38.89 13.07
C LEU A 150 15.10 -38.54 12.75
N SER A 151 14.90 -37.60 11.83
CA SER A 151 13.58 -37.10 11.44
C SER A 151 13.20 -37.56 10.04
N TYR A 152 11.90 -37.82 9.84
CA TYR A 152 11.31 -38.11 8.55
C TYR A 152 10.73 -36.83 7.96
N THR A 153 10.88 -36.61 6.66
CA THR A 153 10.23 -35.52 5.93
C THR A 153 9.40 -36.07 4.78
N GLY A 154 8.33 -35.36 4.42
CA GLY A 154 7.41 -35.75 3.34
C GLY A 154 6.16 -36.53 3.79
N LEU A 155 5.90 -36.55 5.09
CA LEU A 155 4.63 -37.01 5.67
C LEU A 155 3.71 -35.81 5.91
N GLU A 156 2.43 -36.08 6.13
CA GLU A 156 1.45 -35.08 6.55
C GLU A 156 1.86 -34.45 7.89
N ASP A 157 1.91 -33.12 7.92
CA ASP A 157 2.34 -32.33 9.07
C ASP A 157 1.61 -30.98 9.11
N PHE A 158 0.77 -30.82 10.14
CA PHE A 158 0.08 -29.58 10.46
C PHE A 158 0.72 -28.81 11.63
N GLY A 159 1.95 -29.16 12.05
CA GLY A 159 2.65 -28.46 13.14
C GLY A 159 1.97 -28.59 14.50
N GLY A 160 1.17 -29.64 14.70
CA GLY A 160 0.36 -29.83 15.91
C GLY A 160 -0.94 -29.01 15.97
N GLU A 161 -1.26 -28.27 14.90
CA GLU A 161 -2.47 -27.44 14.83
C GLU A 161 -3.75 -28.22 14.54
N LEU A 162 -3.61 -29.36 13.86
CA LEU A 162 -4.68 -30.27 13.49
C LEU A 162 -4.23 -31.70 13.76
N PRO A 163 -5.18 -32.65 13.96
CA PRO A 163 -4.84 -34.06 14.06
C PRO A 163 -4.31 -34.57 12.73
N SER A 164 -3.00 -34.81 12.66
CA SER A 164 -2.31 -35.38 11.48
C SER A 164 -2.48 -36.89 11.42
N ARG A 165 -2.55 -37.45 10.20
CA ARG A 165 -2.38 -38.88 9.98
C ARG A 165 -0.92 -39.14 9.60
N ASP A 166 -0.07 -39.33 10.62
CA ASP A 166 1.40 -39.44 10.51
C ASP A 166 1.92 -40.54 9.54
N THR A 167 1.06 -41.36 8.99
CA THR A 167 1.40 -42.42 8.04
C THR A 167 1.21 -42.02 6.57
N GLN A 168 0.56 -40.88 6.28
CA GLN A 168 0.25 -40.48 4.90
C GLN A 168 1.35 -39.60 4.30
N LYS A 169 1.72 -39.87 3.05
CA LYS A 169 2.69 -39.07 2.30
C LYS A 169 2.04 -37.77 1.82
N ALA A 170 2.59 -36.64 2.20
CA ALA A 170 2.08 -35.36 1.74
C ALA A 170 2.26 -35.19 0.21
N ASP A 171 1.25 -34.65 -0.43
CA ASP A 171 1.23 -34.30 -1.86
C ASP A 171 0.71 -32.89 -2.10
N HIS A 172 0.26 -32.18 -1.07
CA HIS A 172 -0.15 -30.78 -1.12
C HIS A 172 0.52 -29.99 0.00
N GLY A 173 0.90 -28.75 -0.29
CA GLY A 173 1.47 -27.80 0.66
C GLY A 173 0.57 -26.58 0.78
N LEU A 174 -0.04 -26.38 1.95
CA LEU A 174 -0.80 -25.16 2.25
C LEU A 174 0.16 -24.10 2.77
N VAL A 175 0.21 -22.97 2.08
CA VAL A 175 1.10 -21.85 2.41
C VAL A 175 0.27 -20.64 2.82
N PHE A 176 0.57 -20.13 4.00
CA PHE A 176 0.12 -18.82 4.46
C PHE A 176 1.25 -17.83 4.26
N MET A 177 0.97 -16.73 3.55
CA MET A 177 1.89 -15.61 3.43
C MET A 177 1.22 -14.35 3.93
N TRP A 178 1.95 -13.52 4.67
CA TRP A 178 1.51 -12.13 4.86
C TRP A 178 2.02 -11.27 3.72
N SER A 179 1.31 -10.18 3.43
CA SER A 179 1.71 -9.14 2.51
C SER A 179 1.41 -7.76 3.10
N SER A 180 2.43 -6.91 3.19
CA SER A 180 2.24 -5.54 3.66
C SER A 180 1.55 -4.69 2.59
N LEU A 181 0.60 -3.84 2.99
CA LEU A 181 -0.04 -2.88 2.09
C LEU A 181 0.80 -1.61 1.86
N ALA A 182 1.63 -1.25 2.85
CA ALA A 182 2.40 -0.01 2.83
C ALA A 182 3.78 -0.17 2.16
N ASP A 183 4.30 -1.40 2.16
CA ASP A 183 5.62 -1.78 1.68
C ASP A 183 5.53 -3.01 0.76
N ASN A 184 6.44 -3.11 -0.21
CA ASN A 184 6.52 -4.27 -1.10
C ASN A 184 7.24 -5.43 -0.39
N PHE A 185 6.60 -5.98 0.63
CA PHE A 185 7.16 -7.02 1.50
C PHE A 185 6.16 -8.15 1.70
N THR A 186 6.60 -9.36 1.42
CA THR A 186 5.84 -10.60 1.59
C THR A 186 6.70 -11.62 2.32
N GLN A 187 6.11 -12.37 3.24
CA GLN A 187 6.80 -13.43 3.98
C GLN A 187 5.87 -14.62 4.21
N PRO A 188 6.34 -15.87 4.05
CA PRO A 188 5.60 -17.03 4.51
C PRO A 188 5.58 -17.06 6.05
N ILE A 189 4.39 -17.29 6.61
CA ILE A 189 4.18 -17.34 8.07
C ILE A 189 3.93 -18.77 8.56
N ALA A 190 3.32 -19.59 7.71
CA ALA A 190 3.06 -20.98 8.01
C ALA A 190 3.04 -21.80 6.72
N VAL A 191 3.57 -23.01 6.78
CA VAL A 191 3.53 -23.99 5.71
C VAL A 191 3.11 -25.31 6.32
N PHE A 192 2.05 -25.90 5.80
CA PHE A 192 1.53 -27.19 6.24
C PHE A 192 1.60 -28.19 5.11
N ALA A 193 2.00 -29.41 5.41
CA ALA A 193 2.07 -30.51 4.46
C ALA A 193 0.86 -31.42 4.67
N SER A 194 0.10 -31.71 3.62
CA SER A 194 -1.15 -32.47 3.72
C SER A 194 -1.28 -33.52 2.63
N LYS A 195 -2.08 -34.56 2.92
CA LYS A 195 -2.52 -35.53 1.91
C LYS A 195 -3.84 -35.08 1.29
N GLY A 196 -3.75 -34.43 0.13
CA GLY A 196 -4.88 -33.85 -0.58
C GLY A 196 -5.33 -32.49 -0.03
N PRO A 197 -6.38 -31.91 -0.63
CA PRO A 197 -6.91 -30.63 -0.21
C PRO A 197 -7.45 -30.64 1.22
N ILE A 198 -7.10 -29.62 1.97
CA ILE A 198 -7.52 -29.48 3.37
C ILE A 198 -9.02 -29.18 3.43
N LYS A 199 -9.71 -29.83 4.37
CA LYS A 199 -11.15 -29.65 4.56
C LYS A 199 -11.45 -28.21 4.94
N GLY A 200 -12.51 -27.63 4.37
CA GLY A 200 -12.88 -26.23 4.57
C GLY A 200 -13.03 -25.82 6.04
N MET A 201 -13.55 -26.70 6.91
CA MET A 201 -13.67 -26.43 8.35
C MET A 201 -12.31 -26.35 9.06
N ASP A 202 -11.38 -27.25 8.74
CA ASP A 202 -10.05 -27.24 9.33
C ASP A 202 -9.22 -26.06 8.79
N LEU A 203 -9.39 -25.74 7.50
CA LEU A 203 -8.83 -24.52 6.90
C LEU A 203 -9.35 -23.25 7.61
N THR A 204 -10.64 -23.20 7.92
CA THR A 204 -11.24 -22.06 8.66
C THR A 204 -10.56 -21.88 10.02
N LYS A 205 -10.32 -22.98 10.76
CA LYS A 205 -9.63 -22.93 12.06
C LYS A 205 -8.20 -22.40 11.91
N LEU A 206 -7.46 -22.89 10.91
CA LEU A 206 -6.09 -22.42 10.63
C LEU A 206 -6.07 -20.93 10.30
N VAL A 207 -7.00 -20.45 9.47
CA VAL A 207 -7.10 -19.02 9.11
C VAL A 207 -7.43 -18.16 10.33
N VAL A 208 -8.41 -18.54 11.14
CA VAL A 208 -8.77 -17.79 12.35
C VAL A 208 -7.59 -17.73 13.31
N LYS A 209 -6.89 -18.85 13.53
CA LYS A 209 -5.71 -18.89 14.39
C LYS A 209 -4.57 -18.03 13.85
N ALA A 210 -4.32 -18.07 12.54
CA ALA A 210 -3.32 -17.23 11.90
C ALA A 210 -3.62 -15.74 12.12
N ILE A 211 -4.88 -15.30 11.94
CA ILE A 211 -5.28 -13.92 12.19
C ILE A 211 -5.06 -13.53 13.65
N MET A 212 -5.46 -14.37 14.60
CA MET A 212 -5.26 -14.10 16.03
C MET A 212 -3.77 -13.93 16.38
N LEU A 213 -2.90 -14.80 15.88
CA LEU A 213 -1.45 -14.73 16.15
C LEU A 213 -0.79 -13.51 15.52
N LEU A 214 -1.21 -13.11 14.31
CA LEU A 214 -0.69 -11.91 13.64
C LEU A 214 -1.11 -10.64 14.37
N GLU A 215 -2.37 -10.56 14.79
CA GLU A 215 -2.90 -9.41 15.52
C GLU A 215 -2.27 -9.27 16.91
N ASP A 216 -2.04 -10.39 17.61
CA ASP A 216 -1.30 -10.40 18.88
C ASP A 216 0.16 -9.92 18.72
N ALA A 217 0.79 -10.24 17.59
CA ALA A 217 2.12 -9.73 17.23
C ALA A 217 2.13 -8.23 16.86
N GLY A 218 0.96 -7.58 16.78
CA GLY A 218 0.80 -6.15 16.49
C GLY A 218 0.54 -5.82 15.02
N ALA A 219 0.31 -6.82 14.16
CA ALA A 219 -0.18 -6.62 12.80
C ALA A 219 -1.69 -6.31 12.81
N GLN A 220 -2.21 -5.78 11.71
CA GLN A 220 -3.63 -5.53 11.49
C GLN A 220 -4.07 -6.16 10.18
N VAL A 221 -4.71 -7.32 10.28
CA VAL A 221 -5.19 -8.07 9.12
C VAL A 221 -6.44 -7.39 8.59
N LEU A 222 -6.35 -6.81 7.39
CA LEU A 222 -7.47 -6.16 6.72
C LEU A 222 -8.19 -7.07 5.74
N GLY A 223 -7.51 -8.08 5.22
CA GLY A 223 -8.15 -8.99 4.28
C GLY A 223 -7.44 -10.31 4.12
N LEU A 224 -8.19 -11.23 3.50
CA LEU A 224 -7.78 -12.58 3.16
C LEU A 224 -7.95 -12.77 1.65
N THR A 225 -6.90 -13.20 0.97
CA THR A 225 -6.95 -13.56 -0.45
C THR A 225 -6.77 -15.05 -0.62
N THR A 226 -7.72 -15.70 -1.28
CA THR A 226 -7.67 -17.14 -1.60
C THR A 226 -8.09 -17.38 -3.05
N ASP A 227 -7.77 -18.53 -3.62
CA ASP A 227 -8.36 -18.94 -4.90
C ASP A 227 -9.86 -19.27 -4.75
N GLY A 228 -10.52 -19.52 -5.89
CA GLY A 228 -11.92 -19.93 -5.96
C GLY A 228 -12.18 -21.44 -5.86
N ALA A 229 -11.23 -22.25 -5.35
CA ALA A 229 -11.39 -23.70 -5.23
C ALA A 229 -12.57 -24.10 -4.34
N SER A 230 -13.05 -25.34 -4.47
CA SER A 230 -14.20 -25.84 -3.69
C SER A 230 -13.97 -25.84 -2.18
N THR A 231 -12.75 -26.15 -1.73
CA THR A 231 -12.33 -26.11 -0.31
C THR A 231 -12.38 -24.68 0.24
N ASN A 232 -11.83 -23.71 -0.50
CA ASN A 232 -11.84 -22.29 -0.14
C ASN A 232 -13.26 -21.71 -0.12
N ARG A 233 -14.13 -22.11 -1.07
CA ARG A 233 -15.56 -21.74 -1.02
C ARG A 233 -16.28 -22.31 0.20
N THR A 234 -15.90 -23.50 0.66
CA THR A 234 -16.46 -24.08 1.90
C THR A 234 -16.01 -23.28 3.12
N MET A 235 -14.75 -22.86 3.16
CA MET A 235 -14.23 -21.94 4.20
C MET A 235 -14.97 -20.59 4.17
N TRP A 236 -15.24 -20.02 2.98
CA TRP A 236 -16.01 -18.78 2.87
C TRP A 236 -17.39 -18.91 3.47
N ASN A 237 -18.11 -20.00 3.19
CA ASN A 237 -19.43 -20.24 3.77
C ASN A 237 -19.37 -20.37 5.30
N ASN A 238 -18.32 -20.97 5.85
CA ASN A 238 -18.14 -21.08 7.31
C ASN A 238 -17.82 -19.73 7.98
N LEU A 239 -17.34 -18.75 7.22
CA LEU A 239 -17.08 -17.38 7.67
C LEU A 239 -18.24 -16.43 7.30
N ASP A 240 -19.41 -16.98 6.93
CA ASP A 240 -20.60 -16.23 6.50
C ASP A 240 -20.38 -15.30 5.29
N ILE A 241 -19.43 -15.65 4.40
CA ILE A 241 -19.14 -14.91 3.17
C ILE A 241 -20.03 -15.44 2.05
N SER A 242 -20.76 -14.56 1.39
CA SER A 242 -21.68 -14.90 0.29
C SER A 242 -21.52 -13.96 -0.90
N GLY A 243 -21.35 -14.52 -2.09
CA GLY A 243 -21.32 -13.79 -3.36
C GLY A 243 -22.64 -13.83 -4.14
N LYS A 244 -23.76 -14.18 -3.50
CA LYS A 244 -25.04 -14.37 -4.20
C LYS A 244 -25.64 -13.02 -4.62
N ILE A 245 -26.20 -12.96 -5.83
CA ILE A 245 -26.92 -11.78 -6.34
C ILE A 245 -28.06 -11.46 -5.35
N GLY A 246 -28.02 -10.26 -4.76
CA GLY A 246 -29.00 -9.79 -3.77
C GLY A 246 -28.63 -10.03 -2.29
N ASN A 247 -27.60 -10.83 -1.99
CA ASN A 247 -27.05 -10.99 -0.64
C ASN A 247 -25.53 -11.16 -0.71
N THR A 248 -24.84 -10.05 -0.95
CA THR A 248 -23.38 -9.99 -1.02
C THR A 248 -22.81 -9.64 0.34
N ASN A 249 -22.21 -10.61 1.02
CA ASN A 249 -21.37 -10.36 2.18
C ASN A 249 -19.94 -10.77 1.85
N ASN A 250 -19.01 -9.81 1.86
CA ASN A 250 -17.61 -10.00 1.51
C ASN A 250 -16.66 -9.78 2.69
N PHE A 251 -17.18 -9.73 3.91
CA PHE A 251 -16.37 -9.56 5.11
C PHE A 251 -16.91 -10.39 6.28
N PHE A 252 -16.04 -10.66 7.23
CA PHE A 252 -16.38 -11.22 8.53
C PHE A 252 -15.76 -10.36 9.65
N CYS A 253 -16.27 -10.48 10.87
CA CYS A 253 -15.72 -9.77 12.02
C CYS A 253 -14.32 -10.29 12.35
N ASN A 254 -13.38 -9.41 12.65
CA ASN A 254 -12.03 -9.81 13.00
C ASN A 254 -12.06 -10.60 14.32
N PRO A 255 -11.50 -11.82 14.39
CA PRO A 255 -11.56 -12.68 15.57
C PRO A 255 -10.76 -12.15 16.78
N PHE A 256 -9.86 -11.19 16.57
CA PHE A 256 -9.11 -10.52 17.64
C PHE A 256 -9.78 -9.22 18.11
N ASP A 257 -10.49 -8.52 17.22
CA ASP A 257 -11.16 -7.23 17.48
C ASP A 257 -12.48 -7.13 16.72
N GLU A 258 -13.59 -7.39 17.42
CA GLU A 258 -14.93 -7.44 16.83
C GLU A 258 -15.38 -6.14 16.16
N ALA A 259 -14.77 -4.99 16.50
CA ALA A 259 -15.08 -3.71 15.87
C ALA A 259 -14.53 -3.61 14.43
N ARG A 260 -13.56 -4.46 14.09
CA ARG A 260 -12.93 -4.47 12.77
C ARG A 260 -13.45 -5.60 11.89
N LYS A 261 -13.28 -5.38 10.58
CA LYS A 261 -13.73 -6.28 9.53
C LYS A 261 -12.53 -6.80 8.76
N VAL A 262 -12.57 -8.08 8.40
CA VAL A 262 -11.62 -8.70 7.49
C VAL A 262 -12.34 -8.96 6.17
N PHE A 263 -11.86 -8.33 5.09
CA PHE A 263 -12.44 -8.45 3.76
C PHE A 263 -11.86 -9.66 3.02
N VAL A 264 -12.70 -10.43 2.34
CA VAL A 264 -12.25 -11.60 1.57
C VAL A 264 -12.24 -11.29 0.09
N PHE A 265 -11.11 -11.59 -0.54
CA PHE A 265 -10.85 -11.40 -1.95
C PHE A 265 -10.60 -12.76 -2.60
N SER A 266 -11.25 -12.99 -3.73
CA SER A 266 -10.89 -14.12 -4.59
C SER A 266 -9.77 -13.68 -5.50
N ASP A 267 -8.67 -14.43 -5.54
CA ASP A 267 -7.72 -14.32 -6.65
C ASP A 267 -8.40 -14.91 -7.89
N THR A 268 -8.61 -14.09 -8.91
CA THR A 268 -9.18 -14.51 -10.20
C THR A 268 -8.16 -14.25 -11.29
N PRO A 269 -7.33 -15.26 -11.66
CA PRO A 269 -6.39 -15.09 -12.76
C PRO A 269 -6.99 -15.37 -14.15
N TYR A 270 -8.27 -15.77 -14.28
CA TYR A 270 -8.73 -16.50 -15.47
C TYR A 270 -10.06 -16.08 -16.14
N THR A 271 -10.74 -15.03 -15.70
CA THR A 271 -12.01 -14.60 -16.34
C THR A 271 -11.87 -13.49 -17.39
N LEU A 272 -10.64 -13.10 -17.75
CA LEU A 272 -10.36 -12.07 -18.78
C LEU A 272 -9.72 -12.63 -20.07
N SER A 273 -9.66 -13.95 -20.23
CA SER A 273 -9.26 -14.61 -21.48
C SER A 273 -10.47 -15.24 -22.16
N HIS A 274 -11.39 -14.42 -22.67
CA HIS A 274 -12.33 -14.77 -23.73
C HIS A 274 -12.69 -13.51 -24.53
#